data_AF-A0A026WE60-F1
#
_entry.id   AF-A0A026WE60-F1
#
_cell.length_a   1.000
_cell.length_b   1.000
_cell.length_c   1.000
_cell.angle_alpha   90.00
_cell.angle_beta   90.00
_cell.angle_gamma   90.00
#
_symmetry.space_group_name_H-M   'P 1'
#
loop_
_entity.id
_entity.type
_entity.pdbx_description
1 polymer ?
#
loop_
_entity_poly.entity_id
_entity_poly.type
_entity_poly.pdbx_seq_one_letter_code
_entity_poly.pdbx_strand_id
1 'polypeptide(L)'
;MCCTSYRIHSIFVLRLFNDPVAMALLFASVNAFLDSRWCLGSILYSLAVSVKMNILLFAPALLIAYICALGTFKTLLHLSICALVQIILGSPFLLDNPLAYVKGAFNLGRIFEFKWTVNWRFLSQETFSHPYFHVLLLVLHVLTLFYCAPSWITYMKSYVKLKRVERDLKPQLRKKEKIDMCITSQLFIYPLFVANFIGIMFSRSLHYQFYIWYYHTLPYIAWCTDYKTVFKLTVLGVIELCWNTYPSTVYSSAALHICHIVLLHGILKNRSDSAKEK
;
A
#
# COMPACT_ATOMS: atom_id res chain seq x y z
N MET A 1 -17.25 -2.56 -5.05
CA MET A 1 -17.21 -2.63 -3.57
C MET A 1 -17.22 -1.23 -2.90
N CYS A 2 -17.96 -0.24 -3.44
CA CYS A 2 -18.16 1.04 -2.76
C CYS A 2 -19.41 1.06 -1.85
N CYS A 3 -20.13 -0.07 -1.76
CA CYS A 3 -21.47 -0.13 -1.15
C CYS A 3 -21.50 -0.74 0.26
N THR A 4 -20.38 -1.29 0.76
CA THR A 4 -20.34 -1.98 2.07
C THR A 4 -19.95 -1.06 3.23
N SER A 5 -19.48 0.16 2.95
CA SER A 5 -19.13 1.16 3.96
C SER A 5 -19.75 2.51 3.61
N TYR A 6 -20.51 3.07 4.57
CA TYR A 6 -21.09 4.41 4.47
C TYR A 6 -20.02 5.47 4.20
N ARG A 7 -18.87 5.37 4.86
CA ARG A 7 -17.78 6.34 4.73
C ARG A 7 -17.07 6.24 3.39
N ILE A 8 -16.84 5.03 2.88
CA ILE A 8 -16.28 4.86 1.55
C ILE A 8 -17.22 5.43 0.49
N HIS A 9 -18.52 5.16 0.60
CA HIS A 9 -19.51 5.78 -0.27
C HIS A 9 -19.45 7.32 -0.21
N SER A 10 -19.39 7.90 0.98
CA SER A 10 -19.26 9.36 1.18
C SER A 10 -17.97 9.93 0.57
N ILE A 11 -16.84 9.26 0.72
CA ILE A 11 -15.55 9.69 0.14
C ILE A 11 -15.62 9.72 -1.39
N PHE A 12 -16.23 8.70 -2.01
CA PHE A 12 -16.34 8.61 -3.47
C PHE A 12 -17.37 9.58 -4.06
N VAL A 13 -18.56 9.65 -3.46
CA VAL A 13 -19.73 10.29 -4.09
C VAL A 13 -19.97 11.70 -3.57
N LEU A 14 -19.79 11.94 -2.28
CA LEU A 14 -20.23 13.20 -1.65
C LEU A 14 -19.11 14.23 -1.53
N ARG A 15 -17.85 13.80 -1.39
CA ARG A 15 -16.72 14.70 -1.11
C ARG A 15 -15.73 14.85 -2.25
N LEU A 16 -15.81 14.02 -3.29
CA LEU A 16 -14.97 14.06 -4.50
C LEU A 16 -13.47 14.29 -4.19
N PHE A 17 -12.95 13.60 -3.19
CA PHE A 17 -11.53 13.68 -2.88
C PHE A 17 -10.70 13.08 -4.02
N ASN A 18 -9.42 13.45 -4.08
CA ASN A 18 -8.48 12.87 -5.06
C ASN A 18 -8.07 11.43 -4.71
N ASP A 19 -8.33 10.97 -3.49
CA ASP A 19 -7.91 9.65 -3.00
C ASP A 19 -8.46 8.47 -3.82
N PRO A 20 -9.76 8.41 -4.18
CA PRO A 20 -10.29 7.39 -5.08
C PRO A 20 -9.60 7.36 -6.45
N VAL A 21 -9.31 8.53 -7.03
CA VAL A 21 -8.62 8.62 -8.33
C VAL A 21 -7.20 8.07 -8.21
N ALA A 22 -6.47 8.44 -7.15
CA ALA A 22 -5.14 7.90 -6.89
C ALA A 22 -5.16 6.37 -6.74
N MET A 23 -6.12 5.84 -5.97
CA MET A 23 -6.25 4.39 -5.78
C MET A 23 -6.66 3.66 -7.06
N ALA A 24 -7.54 4.25 -7.89
CA ALA A 24 -7.91 3.68 -9.19
C ALA A 24 -6.72 3.57 -10.14
N LEU A 25 -5.91 4.63 -10.24
CA LEU A 25 -4.67 4.63 -11.03
C LEU A 25 -3.65 3.61 -10.50
N LEU A 26 -3.53 3.48 -9.18
CA LEU A 26 -2.69 2.45 -8.56
C LEU A 26 -3.17 1.04 -8.93
N PHE A 27 -4.45 0.73 -8.82
CA PHE A 27 -4.95 -0.60 -9.19
C PHE A 27 -4.81 -0.88 -10.68
N ALA A 28 -4.98 0.14 -11.54
CA ALA A 28 -4.68 0.03 -12.96
C ALA A 28 -3.19 -0.27 -13.22
N SER A 29 -2.30 0.36 -12.46
CA SER A 29 -0.86 0.09 -12.50
C SER A 29 -0.52 -1.35 -12.09
N VAL A 30 -1.10 -1.84 -10.98
CA VAL A 30 -0.93 -3.23 -10.52
C VAL A 30 -1.39 -4.23 -11.59
N ASN A 31 -2.55 -3.99 -12.21
CA ASN A 31 -3.03 -4.83 -13.32
C ASN A 31 -2.08 -4.81 -14.52
N ALA A 32 -1.54 -3.64 -14.88
CA ALA A 32 -0.55 -3.55 -15.96
C ALA A 32 0.74 -4.34 -15.64
N PHE A 33 1.20 -4.35 -14.38
CA PHE A 33 2.34 -5.17 -13.98
C PHE A 33 2.05 -6.68 -14.04
N LEU A 34 0.85 -7.11 -13.64
CA LEU A 34 0.42 -8.52 -13.74
C LEU A 34 0.35 -9.00 -15.20
N ASP A 35 -0.04 -8.10 -16.11
CA ASP A 35 -0.03 -8.32 -17.57
C ASP A 35 1.37 -8.26 -18.19
N SER A 36 2.44 -8.12 -17.39
CA SER A 36 3.82 -7.89 -17.87
C SER A 36 4.02 -6.60 -18.67
N ARG A 37 3.10 -5.64 -18.62
CA ARG A 37 3.20 -4.32 -19.26
C ARG A 37 3.89 -3.32 -18.34
N TRP A 38 5.16 -3.58 -18.05
CA TRP A 38 5.94 -2.84 -17.04
C TRP A 38 6.03 -1.33 -17.29
N CYS A 39 6.19 -0.88 -18.54
CA CYS A 39 6.28 0.56 -18.85
C CYS A 39 4.95 1.28 -18.55
N LEU A 40 3.83 0.70 -19.00
CA LEU A 40 2.50 1.22 -18.71
C LEU A 40 2.24 1.24 -17.20
N GLY A 41 2.60 0.16 -16.50
CA GLY A 41 2.48 0.10 -15.05
C GLY A 41 3.28 1.19 -14.35
N SER A 42 4.53 1.46 -14.76
CA SER A 42 5.35 2.55 -14.21
C SER A 42 4.74 3.94 -14.46
N ILE A 43 4.22 4.19 -15.66
CA ILE A 43 3.56 5.45 -16.00
C ILE A 43 2.31 5.64 -15.13
N LEU A 44 1.43 4.63 -15.05
CA LEU A 44 0.21 4.68 -14.23
C LEU A 44 0.53 4.83 -12.74
N TYR A 45 1.59 4.16 -12.26
CA TYR A 45 2.05 4.30 -10.87
C TYR A 45 2.51 5.73 -10.59
N SER A 46 3.32 6.32 -11.48
CA SER A 46 3.79 7.70 -11.33
C SER A 46 2.63 8.70 -11.40
N LEU A 47 1.66 8.47 -12.29
CA LEU A 47 0.42 9.26 -12.33
C LEU A 47 -0.33 9.17 -11.00
N ALA A 48 -0.49 7.98 -10.42
CA ALA A 48 -1.12 7.80 -9.11
C ALA A 48 -0.38 8.58 -7.99
N VAL A 49 0.96 8.55 -7.99
CA VAL A 49 1.79 9.33 -7.05
C VAL A 49 1.59 10.83 -7.22
N SER A 50 1.44 11.31 -8.46
CA SER A 50 1.19 12.74 -8.74
C SER A 50 -0.16 13.23 -8.23
N VAL A 51 -1.17 12.34 -8.20
CA VAL A 51 -2.48 12.64 -7.61
C VAL A 51 -2.39 12.66 -6.09
N LYS A 52 -1.73 11.66 -5.49
CA LYS A 52 -1.52 11.62 -4.05
C LYS A 52 -0.28 10.81 -3.65
N MET A 53 0.52 11.37 -2.75
CA MET A 53 1.78 10.76 -2.32
C MET A 53 1.63 9.47 -1.51
N ASN A 54 0.45 9.15 -0.97
CA ASN A 54 0.23 7.93 -0.19
C ASN A 54 0.55 6.65 -1.00
N ILE A 55 0.49 6.75 -2.33
CA ILE A 55 0.86 5.66 -3.23
C ILE A 55 2.33 5.24 -3.05
N LEU A 56 3.20 6.12 -2.54
CA LEU A 56 4.59 5.78 -2.21
C LEU A 56 4.71 4.69 -1.13
N LEU A 57 3.67 4.43 -0.33
CA LEU A 57 3.67 3.34 0.64
C LEU A 57 3.80 1.94 -0.02
N PHE A 58 3.48 1.83 -1.31
CA PHE A 58 3.65 0.61 -2.11
C PHE A 58 5.07 0.50 -2.71
N ALA A 59 5.85 1.60 -2.73
CA ALA A 59 7.13 1.70 -3.43
C ALA A 59 8.19 0.69 -2.96
N PRO A 60 8.36 0.37 -1.67
CA PRO A 60 9.38 -0.59 -1.23
C PRO A 60 9.20 -1.98 -1.85
N ALA A 61 7.96 -2.47 -1.87
CA ALA A 61 7.63 -3.75 -2.49
C ALA A 61 7.71 -3.69 -4.02
N LEU A 62 7.30 -2.58 -4.64
CA LEU A 62 7.44 -2.38 -6.09
C LEU A 62 8.90 -2.34 -6.53
N LEU A 63 9.79 -1.72 -5.76
CA LEU A 63 11.22 -1.69 -6.03
C LEU A 63 11.81 -3.11 -6.03
N ILE A 64 11.47 -3.93 -5.03
CA ILE A 64 11.86 -5.35 -4.98
C ILE A 64 11.33 -6.09 -6.21
N ALA A 65 10.10 -5.81 -6.62
CA ALA A 65 9.50 -6.41 -7.81
C ALA A 65 10.28 -6.05 -9.09
N TYR A 66 10.66 -4.79 -9.29
CA TYR A 66 11.50 -4.37 -10.41
C TYR A 66 12.85 -5.08 -10.41
N ILE A 67 13.54 -5.10 -9.27
CA ILE A 67 14.85 -5.75 -9.16
C ILE A 67 14.74 -7.25 -9.50
N CYS A 68 13.74 -7.95 -8.95
CA CYS A 68 13.57 -9.39 -9.15
C CYS A 68 13.11 -9.75 -10.57
N ALA A 69 12.21 -8.96 -11.15
CA ALA A 69 11.61 -9.28 -12.45
C ALA A 69 12.41 -8.75 -13.65
N LEU A 70 13.05 -7.59 -13.50
CA LEU A 70 13.66 -6.86 -14.62
C LEU A 70 15.19 -6.78 -14.51
N GLY A 71 15.75 -6.98 -13.31
CA GLY A 71 17.16 -6.73 -13.03
C GLY A 71 17.48 -5.25 -12.80
N THR A 72 18.71 -4.95 -12.39
CA THR A 72 19.12 -3.61 -11.92
C THR A 72 19.04 -2.53 -13.01
N PHE A 73 19.55 -2.81 -14.21
CA PHE A 73 19.59 -1.84 -15.29
C PHE A 73 18.19 -1.41 -15.76
N LYS A 74 17.30 -2.38 -16.01
CA LYS A 74 15.91 -2.08 -16.38
C LYS A 74 15.16 -1.43 -15.23
N THR A 75 15.44 -1.79 -13.98
CA THR A 75 14.88 -1.09 -12.82
C THR A 75 15.20 0.40 -12.87
N LEU A 76 16.46 0.76 -13.15
CA LEU A 76 16.85 2.16 -13.29
C LEU A 76 16.07 2.85 -14.41
N LEU A 77 15.88 2.19 -15.56
CA LEU A 77 15.06 2.72 -16.66
C LEU A 77 13.61 2.99 -16.21
N HIS A 78 12.98 2.07 -15.49
CA HIS A 78 11.61 2.26 -14.99
C HIS A 78 11.50 3.35 -13.93
N LEU A 79 12.50 3.50 -13.07
CA LEU A 79 12.57 4.62 -12.13
C LEU A 79 12.73 5.96 -12.87
N SER A 80 13.54 5.99 -13.93
CA SER A 80 13.66 7.16 -14.80
C SER A 80 12.35 7.50 -15.52
N ILE A 81 11.57 6.50 -15.96
CA ILE A 81 10.22 6.72 -16.52
C ILE A 81 9.32 7.38 -15.47
N CYS A 82 9.32 6.86 -14.24
CA CYS A 82 8.53 7.46 -13.15
C CYS A 82 8.95 8.91 -12.89
N ALA A 83 10.25 9.19 -12.81
CA ALA A 83 10.78 10.53 -12.60
C ALA A 83 10.43 11.48 -13.75
N LEU A 84 10.54 11.02 -15.00
CA LEU A 84 10.19 11.81 -16.17
C LEU A 84 8.71 12.24 -16.16
N VAL A 85 7.79 11.34 -15.78
CA VAL A 85 6.37 11.70 -15.63
C VAL A 85 6.19 12.80 -14.58
N GLN A 86 6.88 12.73 -13.44
CA GLN A 86 6.82 13.78 -12.41
C GLN A 86 7.38 15.12 -12.91
N ILE A 87 8.49 15.10 -13.65
CA ILE A 87 9.10 16.29 -14.23
C ILE A 87 8.17 16.94 -15.26
N ILE A 88 7.56 16.15 -16.14
CA ILE A 88 6.62 16.65 -17.16
C ILE A 88 5.43 17.33 -16.49
N LEU A 89 4.80 16.66 -15.51
CA LEU A 89 3.65 17.22 -14.79
C LEU A 89 4.00 18.41 -13.91
N GLY A 90 5.19 18.39 -13.31
CA GLY A 90 5.72 19.47 -12.48
C GLY A 90 6.30 20.65 -13.26
N SER A 91 6.58 20.48 -14.56
CA SER A 91 7.25 21.47 -15.41
C SER A 91 6.68 22.89 -15.35
N PRO A 92 5.35 23.14 -15.39
CA PRO A 92 4.84 24.51 -15.31
C PRO A 92 5.21 25.21 -14.00
N PHE A 93 5.34 24.47 -12.91
CA PHE A 93 5.71 25.01 -11.60
C PHE A 93 7.23 25.08 -11.40
N LEU A 94 7.96 24.11 -11.96
CA LEU A 94 9.42 24.08 -11.89
C LEU A 94 10.07 25.20 -12.70
N LEU A 95 9.46 25.60 -13.82
CA LEU A 95 9.93 26.69 -14.66
C LEU A 95 9.67 28.07 -14.03
N ASP A 96 8.59 28.21 -13.26
CA ASP A 96 8.22 29.48 -12.60
C ASP A 96 8.90 29.64 -11.24
N ASN A 97 8.77 28.65 -10.34
CA ASN A 97 9.36 28.69 -9.01
C ASN A 97 9.72 27.29 -8.48
N PRO A 98 10.91 26.76 -8.80
CA PRO A 98 11.29 25.39 -8.45
C PRO A 98 11.39 25.18 -6.94
N LEU A 99 11.88 26.18 -6.19
CA LEU A 99 12.02 26.09 -4.74
C LEU A 99 10.66 26.02 -4.03
N ALA A 100 9.70 26.84 -4.45
CA ALA A 100 8.35 26.80 -3.90
C ALA A 100 7.63 25.50 -4.26
N TYR A 101 7.78 25.04 -5.51
CA TYR A 101 7.19 23.77 -5.96
C TYR A 101 7.71 22.59 -5.16
N VAL A 102 9.03 22.42 -5.02
CA VAL A 102 9.60 21.28 -4.29
C VAL A 102 9.19 21.30 -2.82
N LYS A 103 9.21 22.47 -2.17
CA LYS A 103 8.74 22.61 -0.77
C LYS A 103 7.24 22.33 -0.62
N GLY A 104 6.43 22.74 -1.61
CA GLY A 104 4.99 22.54 -1.61
C GLY A 104 4.56 21.09 -1.89
N ALA A 105 5.18 20.48 -2.91
CA ALA A 105 4.92 19.12 -3.35
C ALA A 105 5.31 18.09 -2.27
N PHE A 106 6.46 18.28 -1.61
CA PHE A 106 6.97 17.40 -0.56
C PHE A 106 6.98 18.10 0.80
N ASN A 107 5.80 18.49 1.29
CA ASN A 107 5.69 19.14 2.59
C ASN A 107 5.75 18.12 3.75
N LEU A 108 6.96 17.64 4.04
CA LEU A 108 7.25 16.67 5.10
C LEU A 108 7.09 17.25 6.51
N GLY A 109 7.11 18.58 6.65
CA GLY A 109 6.90 19.28 7.93
C GLY A 109 5.43 19.43 8.33
N ARG A 110 4.48 19.07 7.45
CA ARG A 110 3.05 19.23 7.74
C ARG A 110 2.62 18.33 8.89
N ILE A 111 2.01 18.93 9.91
CA ILE A 111 1.40 18.24 11.03
C ILE A 111 -0.12 18.36 10.88
N PHE A 112 -0.83 17.23 10.84
CA PHE A 112 -2.29 17.25 10.87
C PHE A 112 -2.78 17.55 12.29
N GLU A 113 -3.86 18.32 12.41
CA GLU A 113 -4.40 18.67 13.72
C GLU A 113 -4.85 17.40 14.47
N PHE A 114 -4.47 17.31 15.74
CA PHE A 114 -4.75 16.16 16.59
C PHE A 114 -6.25 15.82 16.69
N LYS A 115 -7.15 16.80 16.53
CA LYS A 115 -8.61 16.59 16.56
C LYS A 115 -9.13 15.72 15.40
N TRP A 116 -8.43 15.66 14.28
CA TRP A 116 -8.86 14.91 13.08
C TRP A 116 -8.25 13.53 12.95
N THR A 117 -7.32 13.15 13.85
CA THR A 117 -6.64 11.86 13.76
C THR A 117 -7.55 10.73 14.22
N VAL A 118 -7.60 9.65 13.44
CA VAL A 118 -8.28 8.41 13.83
C VAL A 118 -7.36 7.54 14.69
N ASN A 119 -6.07 7.55 14.39
CA ASN A 119 -5.05 6.78 15.11
C ASN A 119 -4.29 7.63 16.13
N TRP A 120 -3.75 6.98 17.17
CA TRP A 120 -3.00 7.61 18.28
C TRP A 120 -3.80 8.58 19.16
N ARG A 121 -5.13 8.52 19.14
CA ARG A 121 -6.01 9.39 19.94
C ARG A 121 -5.90 9.12 21.46
N PHE A 122 -5.36 7.98 21.84
CA PHE A 122 -5.06 7.63 23.23
C PHE A 122 -3.81 8.32 23.78
N LEU A 123 -2.98 8.94 22.93
CA LEU A 123 -1.83 9.74 23.35
C LEU A 123 -2.26 11.18 23.65
N SER A 124 -1.47 11.91 24.43
CA SER A 124 -1.65 13.36 24.57
C SER A 124 -1.28 14.08 23.26
N GLN A 125 -1.85 15.26 23.05
CA GLN A 125 -1.54 16.10 21.88
C GLN A 125 -0.06 16.49 21.80
N GLU A 126 0.58 16.67 22.97
CA GLU A 126 2.01 16.99 23.09
C GLU A 126 2.86 15.84 22.56
N THR A 127 2.61 14.61 23.02
CA THR A 127 3.33 13.42 22.55
C THR A 127 3.11 13.18 21.06
N PHE A 128 1.87 13.33 20.58
CA PHE A 128 1.52 13.16 19.17
C PHE A 128 2.28 14.15 18.27
N SER A 129 2.41 15.40 18.70
CA SER A 129 3.05 16.45 17.90
C SER A 129 4.58 16.43 18.01
N HIS A 130 5.12 15.68 18.97
CA HIS A 130 6.55 15.65 19.27
C HIS A 130 7.39 15.08 18.10
N PRO A 131 8.52 15.72 17.71
CA PRO A 131 9.37 15.24 16.63
C PRO A 131 9.96 13.84 16.89
N TYR A 132 10.39 13.54 18.13
CA TYR A 132 10.88 12.19 18.49
C TYR A 132 9.83 11.09 18.22
N PHE A 133 8.54 11.36 18.46
CA PHE A 133 7.50 10.39 18.18
C PHE A 133 7.38 10.11 16.68
N HIS A 134 7.46 11.15 15.85
CA HIS A 134 7.49 11.00 14.39
C HIS A 134 8.69 10.17 13.92
N VAL A 135 9.89 10.46 14.42
CA VAL A 135 11.11 9.72 14.07
C VAL A 135 11.03 8.27 14.54
N LEU A 136 10.52 8.02 15.75
CA LEU A 136 10.31 6.66 16.26
C LEU A 136 9.40 5.85 15.33
N LEU A 137 8.26 6.41 14.92
CA LEU A 137 7.35 5.76 13.99
C LEU A 137 8.02 5.44 12.64
N LEU A 138 8.83 6.37 12.12
CA LEU A 138 9.59 6.15 10.89
C LEU A 138 10.62 5.02 11.03
N VAL A 139 11.36 4.99 12.14
CA VAL A 139 12.34 3.92 12.41
C VAL A 139 11.63 2.57 12.50
N LEU A 140 10.53 2.48 13.25
CA LEU A 140 9.75 1.25 13.36
C LEU A 140 9.16 0.79 12.02
N HIS A 141 8.68 1.74 11.20
CA HIS A 141 8.22 1.48 9.85
C HIS A 141 9.32 0.84 8.99
N VAL A 142 10.49 1.48 8.93
CA VAL A 142 11.63 1.03 8.12
C VAL A 142 12.14 -0.33 8.60
N LEU A 143 12.28 -0.54 9.91
CA LEU A 143 12.68 -1.83 10.49
C LEU A 143 11.69 -2.95 10.11
N THR A 144 10.38 -2.67 10.15
CA THR A 144 9.35 -3.65 9.78
C THR A 144 9.42 -3.98 8.29
N LEU A 145 9.65 -2.99 7.42
CA LEU A 145 9.85 -3.22 5.98
C LEU A 145 11.09 -4.09 5.71
N PHE A 146 12.22 -3.79 6.36
CA PHE A 146 13.44 -4.59 6.24
C PHE A 146 13.23 -6.01 6.74
N TYR A 147 12.51 -6.17 7.84
CA TYR A 147 12.17 -7.49 8.36
C TYR A 147 11.38 -8.29 7.31
N CYS A 148 10.40 -7.71 6.63
CA CYS A 148 9.57 -8.39 5.63
C CYS A 148 10.25 -8.60 4.26
N ALA A 149 11.25 -7.79 3.90
CA ALA A 149 11.86 -7.78 2.58
C ALA A 149 12.39 -9.14 2.08
N PRO A 150 13.06 -10.00 2.89
CA PRO A 150 13.52 -11.31 2.42
C PRO A 150 12.37 -12.23 1.95
N SER A 151 11.22 -12.16 2.64
CA SER A 151 10.02 -12.91 2.25
C SER A 151 9.47 -12.41 0.92
N TRP A 152 9.42 -11.09 0.75
CA TRP A 152 8.95 -10.47 -0.50
C TRP A 152 9.84 -10.79 -1.68
N ILE A 153 11.17 -10.80 -1.48
CA ILE A 153 12.13 -11.25 -2.51
C ILE A 153 11.84 -12.69 -2.92
N THR A 154 11.56 -13.57 -1.95
CA THR A 154 11.20 -14.97 -2.23
C THR A 154 9.93 -15.07 -3.06
N TYR A 155 8.85 -14.37 -2.67
CA TYR A 155 7.60 -14.38 -3.42
C TYR A 155 7.76 -13.80 -4.83
N MET A 156 8.50 -12.71 -4.99
CA MET A 156 8.75 -12.10 -6.29
C MET A 156 9.60 -12.99 -7.21
N LYS A 157 10.60 -13.69 -6.68
CA LYS A 157 11.36 -14.70 -7.45
C LYS A 157 10.47 -15.86 -7.91
N SER A 158 9.59 -16.36 -7.03
CA SER A 158 8.61 -17.40 -7.38
C SER A 158 7.63 -16.92 -8.44
N TYR A 159 7.12 -15.68 -8.33
CA TYR A 159 6.28 -15.05 -9.35
C TYR A 159 6.97 -15.04 -10.72
N VAL A 160 8.22 -14.55 -10.78
CA VAL A 160 8.98 -14.47 -12.04
C VAL A 160 9.22 -15.86 -12.64
N LYS A 161 9.53 -16.86 -11.80
CA LYS A 161 9.71 -18.24 -12.25
C LYS A 161 8.42 -18.80 -12.86
N LEU A 162 7.28 -18.64 -12.18
CA LEU A 162 5.99 -19.11 -12.67
C LEU A 162 5.54 -18.36 -13.93
N LYS A 163 5.77 -17.05 -14.00
CA LYS A 163 5.47 -16.24 -15.20
C LYS A 163 6.33 -16.65 -16.40
N ARG A 164 7.59 -17.06 -16.17
CA ARG A 164 8.45 -17.63 -17.22
C ARG A 164 7.88 -18.95 -17.72
N VAL A 165 7.53 -19.86 -16.81
CA VAL A 165 6.91 -21.16 -17.15
C VAL A 165 5.61 -20.96 -17.94
N GLU A 166 4.75 -20.01 -17.54
CA GLU A 166 3.55 -19.64 -18.30
C GLU A 166 3.90 -19.22 -19.73
N ARG A 167 4.87 -18.32 -19.89
CA ARG A 167 5.28 -17.82 -21.20
C ARG A 167 5.83 -18.95 -22.09
N ASP A 168 6.55 -19.90 -21.52
CA ASP A 168 7.16 -21.00 -22.26
C ASP A 168 6.14 -22.10 -22.62
N LEU A 169 5.10 -22.29 -21.80
CA LEU A 169 3.99 -23.24 -22.04
C LEU A 169 2.89 -22.69 -22.94
N LYS A 170 2.66 -21.36 -22.94
CA LYS A 170 1.58 -20.72 -23.71
C LYS A 170 1.57 -21.06 -25.21
N PRO A 171 2.71 -21.20 -25.91
CA PRO A 171 2.74 -21.63 -27.31
C PRO A 171 2.34 -23.09 -27.52
N GLN A 172 2.45 -23.94 -26.48
CA GLN A 172 2.20 -25.37 -26.53
C GLN A 172 0.74 -25.75 -26.17
N LEU A 173 0.01 -24.82 -25.55
CA LEU A 173 -1.38 -25.02 -25.12
C LEU A 173 -2.37 -24.75 -26.26
N ARG A 174 -3.38 -25.63 -26.41
CA ARG A 174 -4.53 -25.40 -27.30
C ARG A 174 -5.30 -24.17 -26.80
N LYS A 175 -5.83 -23.34 -27.71
CA LYS A 175 -6.59 -22.08 -27.47
C LYS A 175 -7.69 -22.12 -26.37
N LYS A 176 -8.10 -23.30 -25.88
CA LYS A 176 -9.16 -23.48 -24.87
C LYS A 176 -8.65 -23.75 -23.45
N GLU A 177 -7.38 -24.08 -23.23
CA GLU A 177 -6.84 -24.34 -21.90
C GLU A 177 -6.32 -23.04 -21.27
N LYS A 178 -7.00 -22.57 -20.22
CA LYS A 178 -6.55 -21.44 -19.40
C LYS A 178 -5.76 -21.97 -18.21
N ILE A 179 -4.53 -21.50 -18.04
CA ILE A 179 -3.78 -21.72 -16.81
C ILE A 179 -4.43 -20.86 -15.72
N ASP A 180 -4.82 -21.45 -14.59
CA ASP A 180 -5.27 -20.67 -13.43
C ASP A 180 -4.06 -19.97 -12.80
N MET A 181 -4.01 -18.64 -12.98
CA MET A 181 -2.92 -17.79 -12.52
C MET A 181 -3.27 -17.05 -11.21
N CYS A 182 -4.32 -17.45 -10.50
CA CYS A 182 -4.67 -16.84 -9.22
C CYS A 182 -3.51 -16.85 -8.22
N ILE A 183 -2.85 -18.00 -8.05
CA ILE A 183 -1.72 -18.15 -7.13
C ILE A 183 -0.55 -17.25 -7.56
N THR A 184 -0.24 -17.22 -8.85
CA THR A 184 0.84 -16.39 -9.39
C THR A 184 0.59 -14.90 -9.14
N SER A 185 -0.63 -14.42 -9.40
CA SER A 185 -0.99 -13.02 -9.14
C SER A 185 -0.88 -12.66 -7.65
N GLN A 186 -1.23 -13.58 -6.74
CA GLN A 186 -1.10 -13.36 -5.30
C GLN A 186 0.36 -13.17 -4.86
N LEU A 187 1.31 -13.92 -5.45
CA LEU A 187 2.74 -13.77 -5.13
C LEU A 187 3.26 -12.35 -5.42
N PHE A 188 2.68 -11.66 -6.41
CA PHE A 188 3.04 -10.29 -6.77
C PHE A 188 2.28 -9.25 -5.93
N ILE A 189 0.97 -9.44 -5.74
CA ILE A 189 0.10 -8.47 -5.05
C ILE A 189 0.37 -8.44 -3.54
N TYR A 190 0.67 -9.59 -2.93
CA TYR A 190 0.81 -9.71 -1.49
C TYR A 190 1.85 -8.74 -0.90
N PRO A 191 3.12 -8.70 -1.38
CA PRO A 191 4.11 -7.74 -0.89
C PRO A 191 3.66 -6.28 -1.00
N LEU A 192 2.99 -5.90 -2.09
CA LEU A 192 2.52 -4.53 -2.32
C LEU A 192 1.49 -4.12 -1.26
N PHE A 193 0.52 -4.98 -0.98
CA PHE A 193 -0.55 -4.68 -0.02
C PHE A 193 -0.04 -4.68 1.42
N VAL A 194 0.89 -5.58 1.76
CA VAL A 194 1.53 -5.60 3.08
C VAL A 194 2.41 -4.37 3.29
N ALA A 195 3.17 -3.92 2.28
CA ALA A 195 3.97 -2.69 2.37
C ALA A 195 3.10 -1.46 2.68
N ASN A 196 1.99 -1.30 1.95
CA ASN A 196 1.02 -0.24 2.21
C ASN A 196 0.44 -0.32 3.62
N PHE A 197 0.02 -1.51 4.05
CA PHE A 197 -0.53 -1.73 5.37
C PHE A 197 0.45 -1.35 6.49
N ILE A 198 1.72 -1.77 6.39
CA ILE A 198 2.78 -1.36 7.31
C ILE A 198 2.92 0.18 7.32
N GLY A 199 2.82 0.83 6.16
CA GLY A 199 2.78 2.29 6.05
C GLY A 199 1.63 2.94 6.83
N ILE A 200 0.41 2.40 6.69
CA ILE A 200 -0.77 2.90 7.41
C ILE A 200 -0.61 2.72 8.93
N MET A 201 -0.10 1.57 9.39
CA MET A 201 0.09 1.28 10.82
C MET A 201 1.01 2.29 11.51
N PHE A 202 2.11 2.64 10.86
CA PHE A 202 3.12 3.57 11.40
C PHE A 202 2.90 5.01 10.99
N SER A 203 1.83 5.33 10.26
CA SER A 203 1.48 6.71 9.95
C SER A 203 1.18 7.48 11.24
N ARG A 204 1.80 8.63 11.45
CA ARG A 204 1.54 9.45 12.65
C ARG A 204 0.11 9.98 12.68
N SER A 205 -0.43 10.40 11.54
CA SER A 205 -1.74 11.06 11.52
C SER A 205 -2.59 10.48 10.39
N LEU A 206 -3.73 9.90 10.77
CA LEU A 206 -4.69 9.38 9.81
C LEU A 206 -5.98 10.20 9.85
N HIS A 207 -6.21 10.99 8.81
CA HIS A 207 -7.49 11.63 8.59
C HIS A 207 -8.51 10.60 8.12
N TYR A 208 -9.78 10.76 8.48
CA TYR A 208 -10.87 9.87 8.09
C TYR A 208 -10.98 9.53 6.60
N GLN A 209 -10.52 10.44 5.73
CA GLN A 209 -10.52 10.22 4.28
C GLN A 209 -9.51 9.15 3.85
N PHE A 210 -8.45 8.93 4.65
CA PHE A 210 -7.37 7.99 4.34
C PHE A 210 -7.79 6.53 4.53
N TYR A 211 -9.01 6.27 4.98
CA TYR A 211 -9.52 4.90 5.06
C TYR A 211 -9.43 4.18 3.71
N ILE A 212 -9.72 4.91 2.62
CA ILE A 212 -9.68 4.37 1.26
C ILE A 212 -8.28 3.91 0.82
N TRP A 213 -7.20 4.36 1.46
CA TRP A 213 -5.83 3.99 1.10
C TRP A 213 -5.55 2.50 1.23
N TYR A 214 -6.34 1.80 2.05
CA TYR A 214 -6.15 0.38 2.32
C TYR A 214 -7.47 -0.38 2.51
N TYR A 215 -8.62 0.29 2.50
CA TYR A 215 -9.94 -0.32 2.59
C TYR A 215 -10.12 -1.52 1.64
N HIS A 216 -9.79 -1.35 0.36
CA HIS A 216 -9.94 -2.42 -0.63
C HIS A 216 -8.95 -3.58 -0.46
N THR A 217 -7.82 -3.34 0.22
CA THR A 217 -6.79 -4.36 0.46
C THR A 217 -6.97 -5.07 1.81
N LEU A 218 -7.78 -4.53 2.71
CA LEU A 218 -8.03 -5.10 4.04
C LEU A 218 -8.63 -6.52 4.02
N PRO A 219 -9.68 -6.82 3.24
CA PRO A 219 -10.20 -8.18 3.16
C PRO A 219 -9.14 -9.16 2.67
N TYR A 220 -8.35 -8.77 1.67
CA TYR A 220 -7.25 -9.59 1.17
C TYR A 220 -6.22 -9.88 2.28
N ILE A 221 -5.75 -8.84 2.99
CA ILE A 221 -4.80 -8.99 4.10
C ILE A 221 -5.34 -9.91 5.18
N ALA A 222 -6.60 -9.74 5.58
CA ALA A 222 -7.23 -10.58 6.58
C ALA A 222 -7.25 -12.06 6.14
N TRP A 223 -7.55 -12.34 4.86
CA TRP A 223 -7.57 -13.70 4.33
C TRP A 223 -6.19 -14.33 4.12
N CYS A 224 -5.12 -13.54 4.09
CA CYS A 224 -3.75 -14.04 4.10
C CYS A 224 -3.25 -14.51 5.48
N THR A 225 -4.07 -14.38 6.53
CA THR A 225 -3.76 -14.89 7.88
C THR A 225 -4.42 -16.24 8.14
N ASP A 226 -3.88 -17.03 9.06
CA ASP A 226 -4.42 -18.36 9.41
C ASP A 226 -5.58 -18.31 10.42
N TYR A 227 -6.12 -17.12 10.70
CA TYR A 227 -7.23 -16.97 11.63
C TYR A 227 -8.53 -17.58 11.10
N LYS A 228 -9.44 -17.95 12.02
CA LYS A 228 -10.78 -18.42 11.66
C LYS A 228 -11.57 -17.30 10.96
N THR A 229 -12.43 -17.66 10.01
CA THR A 229 -13.22 -16.69 9.22
C THR A 229 -14.04 -15.73 10.08
N VAL A 230 -14.67 -16.22 11.15
CA VAL A 230 -15.43 -15.39 12.09
C VAL A 230 -14.53 -14.30 12.68
N PHE A 231 -13.32 -14.65 13.13
CA PHE A 231 -12.38 -13.70 13.70
C PHE A 231 -11.88 -12.67 12.67
N LYS A 232 -11.59 -13.10 11.43
CA LYS A 232 -11.22 -12.21 10.32
C LYS A 232 -12.31 -11.15 10.08
N LEU A 233 -13.56 -11.59 10.01
CA LEU A 233 -14.72 -10.70 9.83
C LEU A 233 -14.92 -9.78 11.03
N THR A 234 -14.74 -10.26 12.27
CA THR A 234 -14.78 -9.42 13.47
C THR A 234 -13.73 -8.33 13.42
N VAL A 235 -12.48 -8.65 13.08
CA VAL A 235 -11.40 -7.67 12.96
C VAL A 235 -11.74 -6.61 11.90
N LEU A 236 -12.24 -7.03 10.72
CA LEU A 236 -12.66 -6.10 9.68
C LEU A 236 -13.83 -5.20 10.13
N GLY A 237 -14.82 -5.76 10.83
CA GLY A 237 -15.94 -5.02 11.38
C GLY A 237 -15.52 -4.00 12.44
N VAL A 238 -14.57 -4.35 13.31
CA VAL A 238 -14.00 -3.41 14.30
C VAL A 238 -13.22 -2.30 13.60
N ILE A 239 -12.42 -2.61 12.58
CA ILE A 239 -11.74 -1.57 11.78
C ILE A 239 -12.76 -0.61 11.17
N GLU A 240 -13.80 -1.13 10.50
CA GLU A 240 -14.89 -0.32 9.93
C GLU A 240 -15.56 0.58 11.00
N LEU A 241 -15.86 0.03 12.18
CA LEU A 241 -16.41 0.79 13.31
C LEU A 241 -15.48 1.92 13.75
N CYS A 242 -14.17 1.64 13.87
CA CYS A 242 -13.18 2.62 14.29
C CYS A 242 -13.08 3.78 13.30
N TRP A 243 -13.14 3.50 11.99
CA TRP A 243 -13.15 4.55 10.96
C TRP A 243 -14.45 5.33 10.94
N ASN A 244 -15.58 4.73 11.30
CA ASN A 244 -16.88 5.39 11.33
C ASN A 244 -17.14 6.22 12.58
N THR A 245 -16.42 5.98 13.68
CA THR A 245 -16.55 6.73 14.93
C THR A 245 -16.04 8.17 14.74
N TYR A 246 -16.92 9.17 14.85
CA TYR A 246 -16.57 10.58 14.73
C TYR A 246 -17.18 11.41 15.87
N PRO A 247 -16.39 12.22 16.62
CA PRO A 247 -14.93 12.25 16.62
C PRO A 247 -14.33 10.93 17.17
N SER A 248 -13.07 10.67 16.87
CA SER A 248 -12.36 9.49 17.34
C SER A 248 -12.19 9.55 18.86
N THR A 249 -12.32 8.38 19.51
CA THR A 249 -12.15 8.22 20.95
C THR A 249 -10.86 7.47 21.27
N VAL A 250 -10.46 7.49 22.55
CA VAL A 250 -9.34 6.67 23.05
C VAL A 250 -9.58 5.19 22.71
N TYR A 251 -10.79 4.69 22.95
CA TYR A 251 -11.17 3.30 22.68
C TYR A 251 -11.16 2.96 21.19
N SER A 252 -11.75 3.79 20.33
CA SER A 252 -11.77 3.51 18.88
C SER A 252 -10.36 3.53 18.30
N SER A 253 -9.50 4.42 18.80
CA SER A 253 -8.11 4.50 18.35
C SER A 253 -7.26 3.33 18.84
N ALA A 254 -7.40 2.93 20.11
CA ALA A 254 -6.73 1.76 20.65
C ALA A 254 -7.19 0.47 19.96
N ALA A 255 -8.50 0.31 19.74
CA ALA A 255 -9.07 -0.84 19.04
C ALA A 255 -8.56 -0.95 17.59
N LEU A 256 -8.44 0.17 16.88
CA LEU A 256 -7.86 0.20 15.54
C LEU A 256 -6.41 -0.32 15.54
N HIS A 257 -5.60 0.13 16.50
CA HIS A 257 -4.21 -0.31 16.66
C HIS A 257 -4.11 -1.79 17.02
N ILE A 258 -4.96 -2.28 17.93
CA ILE A 258 -5.04 -3.71 18.27
C ILE A 258 -5.38 -4.53 17.03
N CYS A 259 -6.38 -4.14 16.25
CA CYS A 259 -6.74 -4.82 15.00
C CYS A 259 -5.57 -4.86 14.02
N HIS A 260 -4.87 -3.74 13.86
CA HIS A 260 -3.71 -3.67 13.00
C HIS A 260 -2.56 -4.58 13.46
N ILE A 261 -2.26 -4.60 14.77
CA ILE A 261 -1.25 -5.49 15.37
C ILE A 261 -1.63 -6.96 15.17
N VAL A 262 -2.90 -7.31 15.38
CA VAL A 262 -3.41 -8.68 15.17
C VAL A 262 -3.21 -9.13 13.72
N LEU A 263 -3.55 -8.28 12.74
CA LEU A 263 -3.34 -8.58 11.32
C LEU A 263 -1.85 -8.71 10.98
N LEU A 264 -1.01 -7.77 11.46
CA LEU A 264 0.43 -7.83 11.26
C LEU A 264 1.04 -9.09 11.88
N HIS A 265 0.63 -9.45 13.10
CA HIS A 265 1.08 -10.68 13.74
C HIS A 265 0.75 -11.92 12.90
N GLY A 266 -0.47 -11.99 12.34
CA GLY A 266 -0.87 -13.10 11.47
C GLY A 266 -0.01 -13.18 10.20
N ILE A 267 0.28 -12.04 9.57
CA ILE A 267 1.20 -11.95 8.41
C ILE A 267 2.60 -12.46 8.78
N LEU A 268 3.15 -12.02 9.92
CA LEU A 268 4.51 -12.37 10.33
C LEU A 268 4.63 -13.83 10.78
N LYS A 269 3.59 -14.38 11.40
CA LYS A 269 3.56 -15.79 11.83
C LYS A 269 3.60 -16.73 10.63
N ASN A 270 2.75 -16.50 9.62
CA ASN A 270 2.68 -17.32 8.41
C ASN A 270 4.02 -17.35 7.68
N ARG A 271 4.79 -16.25 7.73
CA ARG A 271 6.17 -16.21 7.24
C ARG A 271 7.09 -17.15 8.05
N SER A 272 7.01 -17.12 9.37
CA SER A 272 7.90 -17.93 10.23
C SER A 272 7.70 -19.42 10.01
N ASP A 273 6.46 -19.86 9.78
CA ASP A 273 6.14 -21.26 9.50
C ASP A 273 6.67 -21.66 8.11
N SER A 274 6.48 -20.79 7.11
CA SER A 274 7.07 -20.97 5.75
C SER A 274 8.61 -21.01 5.72
N ALA A 275 9.28 -20.45 6.75
CA ALA A 275 10.73 -20.44 6.86
C ALA A 275 11.29 -21.69 7.58
N LYS A 276 10.48 -22.34 8.44
CA LYS A 276 10.85 -23.58 9.15
C LYS A 276 10.67 -24.83 8.30
N GLU A 277 9.81 -24.78 7.28
CA GLU A 277 9.58 -25.89 6.34
C GLU A 277 10.63 -25.97 5.21
N LYS A 278 11.63 -25.09 5.19
CA LYS A 278 12.75 -25.12 4.23
C LYS A 278 14.02 -25.66 4.87
#